data_AF-A0A382X7L7-F1
#
_entry.id   AF-A0A382X7L7-F1
#
_cell.length_a   1.000
_cell.length_b   1.000
_cell.length_c   1.000
_cell.angle_alpha   90.00
_cell.angle_beta   90.00
_cell.angle_gamma   90.00
#
_symmetry.space_group_name_H-M   'P 1'
#
loop_
_entity.id
_entity.type
_entity.pdbx_description
1 polymer ?
#
loop_
_entity_poly.entity_id
_entity_poly.type
_entity_poly.pdbx_seq_one_letter_code
_entity_poly.pdbx_strand_id
1 'polypeptide(L)'
;VKSIAVIGAGIIGICSAYFLQKSGYKVTLFDHKEPGSMTSSGHACTFADYACIPVNSPTIFADLPSMLLKQDGPLAIDFGYILKNLPWAFSFLQSCKKNRVEYIATSLANFLSHSR
;
A
#
# COMPACT_ATOMS: atom_id res chain seq x y z
N VAL A 1 -26.84 19.85 6.36
CA VAL A 1 -25.87 19.04 5.59
C VAL A 1 -24.50 19.17 6.26
N LYS A 2 -23.84 18.05 6.61
CA LYS A 2 -22.48 18.11 7.20
C LYS A 2 -21.47 18.45 6.10
N SER A 3 -20.47 19.28 6.45
CA SER A 3 -19.37 19.63 5.54
C SER A 3 -18.17 18.73 5.82
N ILE A 4 -17.53 18.20 4.78
CA ILE A 4 -16.37 17.31 4.86
C ILE A 4 -15.23 17.90 4.03
N ALA A 5 -14.03 17.95 4.61
CA ALA A 5 -12.81 18.29 3.90
C ALA A 5 -12.09 17.00 3.47
N VAL A 6 -11.69 16.92 2.20
CA VAL A 6 -10.83 15.86 1.67
C VAL A 6 -9.48 16.47 1.33
N ILE A 7 -8.40 15.87 1.82
CA ILE A 7 -7.02 16.34 1.59
C ILE A 7 -6.35 15.38 0.60
N GLY A 8 -5.91 15.94 -0.53
CA GLY A 8 -5.32 15.23 -1.67
C GLY A 8 -6.32 15.05 -2.81
N ALA A 9 -6.02 15.60 -3.97
CA ALA A 9 -6.74 15.50 -5.24
C ALA A 9 -6.12 14.48 -6.20
N GLY A 10 -5.47 13.43 -5.66
CA GLY A 10 -5.17 12.21 -6.41
C GLY A 10 -6.41 11.34 -6.61
N ILE A 11 -6.26 10.21 -7.31
CA ILE A 11 -7.38 9.32 -7.67
C ILE A 11 -8.21 8.88 -6.45
N ILE A 12 -7.57 8.55 -5.33
CA ILE A 12 -8.25 8.13 -4.09
C ILE A 12 -9.09 9.28 -3.50
N GLY A 13 -8.53 10.49 -3.46
CA GLY A 13 -9.22 11.65 -2.89
C GLY A 13 -10.38 12.13 -3.77
N ILE A 14 -10.22 12.11 -5.10
CA ILE A 14 -11.29 12.41 -6.05
C ILE A 14 -12.44 11.40 -5.90
N CYS A 15 -12.14 10.10 -5.91
CA CYS A 15 -13.15 9.05 -5.70
C CYS A 15 -13.86 9.21 -4.35
N SER A 16 -13.10 9.45 -3.28
CA SER A 16 -13.67 9.68 -1.94
C SER A 16 -14.60 10.89 -1.92
N ALA A 17 -14.17 12.03 -2.48
CA ALA A 17 -14.96 13.24 -2.56
C ALA A 17 -16.25 13.03 -3.37
N TYR A 18 -16.16 12.32 -4.49
CA TYR A 18 -17.31 12.00 -5.33
C TYR A 18 -18.36 11.16 -4.59
N PHE A 19 -17.95 10.06 -3.94
CA PHE A 19 -18.89 9.20 -3.21
C PHE A 19 -19.46 9.86 -1.96
N LEU A 20 -18.70 10.74 -1.30
CA LEU A 20 -19.21 11.57 -0.21
C LEU A 20 -20.25 12.59 -0.70
N GLN A 21 -20.01 13.27 -1.82
CA GLN A 21 -21.02 14.15 -2.42
C GLN A 21 -22.29 13.38 -2.82
N LYS A 22 -22.13 12.20 -3.44
CA LYS A 22 -23.25 11.33 -3.80
C LYS A 22 -24.07 10.87 -2.58
N SER A 23 -23.44 10.80 -1.41
CA SER A 23 -24.07 10.47 -0.12
C SER A 23 -24.73 11.68 0.56
N GLY A 24 -24.79 12.84 -0.11
CA GLY A 24 -25.48 14.04 0.37
C GLY A 24 -24.64 14.95 1.26
N TYR A 25 -23.32 14.75 1.35
CA TYR A 25 -22.41 15.63 2.08
C TYR A 25 -21.95 16.80 1.22
N LYS A 26 -21.70 17.96 1.86
CA LYS A 26 -20.99 19.07 1.22
C LYS A 26 -19.50 18.79 1.33
N VAL A 27 -18.81 18.63 0.21
CA VAL A 27 -17.38 18.25 0.20
C VAL A 27 -16.53 19.37 -0.36
N THR A 28 -15.45 19.71 0.34
CA THR A 28 -14.39 20.58 -0.16
C THR A 28 -13.12 19.75 -0.32
N LEU A 29 -12.54 19.76 -1.51
CA LEU A 29 -11.29 19.07 -1.84
C LEU A 29 -10.13 20.07 -1.78
N PHE A 30 -9.06 19.71 -1.07
CA PHE A 30 -7.85 20.51 -0.94
C PHE A 30 -6.66 19.73 -1.50
N ASP A 31 -5.89 20.36 -2.39
CA ASP A 31 -4.59 19.87 -2.82
C ASP A 31 -3.62 21.05 -2.97
N HIS A 32 -2.33 20.78 -2.81
CA HIS A 32 -1.29 21.78 -2.99
C HIS A 32 -0.94 22.00 -4.47
N LYS A 33 -1.29 21.05 -5.35
CA LYS A 33 -1.08 21.08 -6.80
C LYS A 33 -2.41 20.87 -7.54
N GLU A 34 -2.35 20.96 -8.86
CA GLU A 34 -3.49 20.66 -9.71
C GLU A 34 -3.99 19.21 -9.50
N PRO A 35 -5.30 18.95 -9.55
CA PRO A 35 -5.86 17.61 -9.41
C PRO A 35 -5.20 16.59 -10.34
N GLY A 36 -4.86 15.42 -9.80
CA GLY A 36 -4.24 14.33 -10.56
C GLY A 36 -2.78 14.55 -10.98
N SER A 37 -2.18 15.72 -10.74
CA SER A 37 -0.84 16.06 -11.27
C SER A 37 0.35 15.35 -10.62
N MET A 38 0.16 14.73 -9.44
CA MET A 38 1.22 14.04 -8.70
C MET A 38 1.27 12.54 -9.06
N THR A 39 1.37 11.62 -8.09
CA THR A 39 1.46 10.16 -8.30
C THR A 39 0.38 9.61 -9.24
N SER A 40 -0.81 10.23 -9.24
CA SER A 40 -1.91 9.83 -10.12
C SER A 40 -1.73 10.20 -11.60
N SER A 41 -0.77 11.05 -11.98
CA SER A 41 -0.53 11.41 -13.40
C SER A 41 0.27 10.35 -14.14
N GLY A 42 1.18 9.66 -13.45
CA GLY A 42 2.11 8.67 -14.01
C GLY A 42 1.74 7.22 -13.69
N HIS A 43 0.51 6.95 -13.30
CA HIS A 43 0.10 5.58 -12.94
C HIS A 43 -0.02 4.69 -14.18
N ALA A 44 0.27 3.40 -14.04
CA ALA A 44 0.23 2.43 -15.15
C ALA A 44 -1.20 2.05 -15.61
N CYS A 45 -2.24 2.70 -15.07
CA CYS A 45 -3.65 2.41 -15.36
C CYS A 45 -4.06 0.93 -15.23
N THR A 46 -3.31 0.13 -14.47
CA THR A 46 -3.53 -1.32 -14.37
C THR A 46 -4.43 -1.65 -13.18
N PHE A 47 -5.48 -2.43 -13.42
CA PHE A 47 -6.24 -3.10 -12.36
C PHE A 47 -5.52 -4.40 -11.99
N ALA A 48 -4.66 -4.33 -10.98
CA ALA A 48 -3.84 -5.46 -10.54
C ALA A 48 -4.63 -6.37 -9.58
N ASP A 49 -5.67 -7.03 -10.09
CA ASP A 49 -6.51 -7.97 -9.31
C ASP A 49 -5.74 -9.20 -8.80
N TYR A 50 -4.57 -9.47 -9.38
CA TYR A 50 -3.61 -10.48 -8.93
C TYR A 50 -2.75 -10.03 -7.73
N ALA A 51 -2.67 -8.73 -7.43
CA ALA A 51 -1.75 -8.19 -6.42
C ALA A 51 -2.30 -8.29 -4.98
N CYS A 52 -2.93 -9.42 -4.66
CA CYS A 52 -3.40 -9.72 -3.29
C CYS A 52 -2.35 -10.48 -2.47
N ILE A 53 -1.44 -11.20 -3.09
CA ILE A 53 -0.37 -11.92 -2.39
C ILE A 53 0.69 -10.91 -1.95
N PRO A 54 0.97 -10.76 -0.65
CA PRO A 54 1.96 -9.80 -0.18
C PRO A 54 3.38 -10.26 -0.54
N VAL A 55 4.27 -9.28 -0.70
CA VAL A 55 5.71 -9.53 -0.89
C VAL A 55 6.32 -10.20 0.35
N ASN A 56 5.74 -9.94 1.52
CA ASN A 56 6.07 -10.63 2.78
C ASN A 56 5.62 -12.09 2.68
N SER A 57 6.59 -13.00 2.58
CA SER A 57 6.36 -14.44 2.52
C SER A 57 6.99 -15.13 3.74
N PRO A 58 6.45 -16.26 4.21
CA PRO A 58 7.13 -17.08 5.23
C PRO A 58 8.51 -17.57 4.79
N THR A 59 8.73 -17.69 3.48
CA THR A 59 10.04 -18.10 2.92
C THR A 59 11.14 -17.09 3.23
N ILE A 60 10.79 -15.81 3.48
CA ILE A 60 11.77 -14.78 3.85
C ILE A 60 12.63 -15.22 5.03
N PHE A 61 12.10 -15.95 6.01
CA PHE A 61 12.94 -16.42 7.12
C PHE A 61 14.06 -17.37 6.69
N ALA A 62 13.82 -18.19 5.67
CA ALA A 62 14.82 -19.10 5.10
C ALA A 62 15.71 -18.40 4.07
N ASP A 63 15.14 -17.48 3.28
CA ASP A 63 15.81 -16.84 2.15
C ASP A 63 16.70 -15.67 2.60
N LEU A 64 16.34 -14.97 3.69
CA LEU A 64 16.99 -13.74 4.15
C LEU A 64 18.50 -13.86 4.32
N PRO A 65 19.07 -14.92 4.95
CA PRO A 65 20.52 -15.05 5.07
C PRO A 65 21.19 -15.08 3.68
N SER A 66 20.62 -15.83 2.74
CA SER A 66 21.17 -15.91 1.38
C SER A 66 21.02 -14.60 0.62
N MET A 67 19.91 -13.89 0.82
CA MET A 67 19.64 -12.59 0.19
C MET A 67 20.59 -11.49 0.71
N LEU A 68 20.99 -11.55 1.99
CA LEU A 68 21.92 -10.59 2.60
C LEU A 68 23.38 -10.86 2.23
N LEU A 69 23.76 -12.12 2.06
CA LEU A 69 25.16 -12.52 1.83
C LEU A 69 25.55 -12.54 0.34
N LYS A 70 24.58 -12.65 -0.58
CA LYS A 70 24.86 -12.62 -2.02
C LYS A 70 25.07 -11.18 -2.49
N GLN A 71 26.21 -10.95 -3.15
CA GLN A 71 26.58 -9.64 -3.68
C GLN A 71 25.65 -9.14 -4.80
N ASP A 72 25.03 -10.07 -5.53
CA ASP A 72 24.01 -9.87 -6.56
C ASP A 72 22.61 -10.33 -6.09
N GLY A 73 22.41 -10.42 -4.77
CA GLY A 73 21.16 -10.81 -4.16
C GLY A 73 20.03 -9.81 -4.45
N PRO A 74 18.77 -10.25 -4.48
CA PRO A 74 17.62 -9.37 -4.77
C PRO A 74 17.28 -8.38 -3.64
N LEU A 75 18.09 -8.31 -2.58
CA LEU A 75 17.83 -7.54 -1.38
C LEU A 75 18.95 -6.52 -1.14
N ALA A 76 18.63 -5.25 -1.37
CA ALA A 76 19.49 -4.15 -0.97
C ALA A 76 19.04 -3.63 0.41
N ILE A 77 19.92 -3.74 1.42
CA ILE A 77 19.66 -3.23 2.77
C ILE A 77 20.68 -2.15 3.13
N ASP A 78 20.20 -0.98 3.55
CA ASP A 78 20.98 -0.06 4.37
C ASP A 78 20.90 -0.51 5.84
N PHE A 79 21.99 -1.11 6.33
CA PHE A 79 22.07 -1.58 7.71
C PHE A 79 21.92 -0.44 8.73
N GLY A 80 22.42 0.76 8.41
CA GLY A 80 22.26 1.93 9.27
C GLY A 80 20.80 2.36 9.39
N TYR A 81 20.03 2.27 8.29
CA TYR A 81 18.59 2.52 8.31
C TYR A 81 17.83 1.48 9.12
N ILE A 82 18.13 0.18 8.94
CA ILE A 82 17.45 -0.89 9.67
C ILE A 82 17.72 -0.81 11.17
N LEU A 83 18.96 -0.56 11.59
CA LEU A 83 19.30 -0.41 13.00
C LEU A 83 18.59 0.79 13.64
N LYS A 84 18.38 1.88 12.90
CA LYS A 84 17.58 3.03 13.36
C LYS A 84 16.07 2.73 13.41
N ASN A 85 15.59 1.77 12.63
CA ASN A 85 14.17 1.44 12.46
C ASN A 85 13.84 -0.02 12.85
N LEU A 86 14.49 -0.54 13.90
CA LEU A 86 14.27 -1.91 14.38
C LEU A 86 12.81 -2.28 14.64
N PRO A 87 11.96 -1.40 15.22
CA PRO A 87 10.55 -1.73 15.41
C PRO A 87 9.85 -2.07 14.09
N TRP A 88 10.13 -1.31 13.03
CA TRP A 88 9.58 -1.57 11.71
C TRP A 88 10.11 -2.88 11.12
N ALA A 89 11.42 -3.12 11.23
CA ALA A 89 12.02 -4.37 10.75
C ALA A 89 11.42 -5.60 11.45
N PHE A 90 11.17 -5.50 12.76
CA PHE A 90 10.50 -6.55 13.51
C PHE A 90 9.04 -6.72 13.08
N SER A 91 8.29 -5.63 12.85
CA SER A 91 6.93 -5.69 12.31
C SER A 91 6.87 -6.31 10.92
N PHE A 92 7.86 -6.02 10.07
CA PHE A 92 7.99 -6.63 8.75
C PHE A 92 8.16 -8.15 8.88
N LEU A 93 9.10 -8.61 9.70
CA LEU A 93 9.32 -10.04 9.93
C LEU A 93 8.10 -10.73 10.56
N GLN A 94 7.43 -10.09 11.53
CA GLN A 94 6.19 -10.63 12.08
C GLN A 94 5.09 -10.81 11.03
N SER A 95 5.04 -9.92 10.04
CA SER A 95 4.07 -9.98 8.95
C SER A 95 4.39 -11.07 7.91
N CYS A 96 5.60 -11.61 7.92
CA CYS A 96 5.98 -12.77 7.10
C CYS A 96 5.41 -14.10 7.63
N LYS A 97 4.83 -14.16 8.83
CA LYS A 97 4.24 -15.41 9.36
C LYS A 97 3.08 -15.89 8.48
N LYS A 98 2.98 -17.20 8.25
CA LYS A 98 1.97 -17.81 7.35
C LYS A 98 0.54 -17.31 7.63
N ASN A 99 0.13 -17.32 8.89
CA ASN A 99 -1.21 -16.84 9.29
C ASN A 99 -1.46 -15.36 8.97
N ARG A 100 -0.43 -14.51 9.08
CA ARG A 100 -0.50 -13.09 8.71
C ARG A 100 -0.62 -12.92 7.20
N VAL A 101 0.19 -13.66 6.45
CA VAL A 101 0.18 -13.63 4.98
C VAL A 101 -1.18 -14.08 4.43
N GLU A 102 -1.72 -15.18 4.92
CA GLU A 102 -3.05 -15.68 4.53
C GLU A 102 -4.16 -14.67 4.86
N TYR A 103 -4.09 -14.05 6.04
CA TYR A 103 -5.05 -13.01 6.45
C TYR A 103 -4.99 -11.78 5.54
N ILE A 104 -3.79 -11.28 5.24
CA ILE A 104 -3.59 -10.12 4.35
C ILE A 104 -4.08 -10.45 2.95
N ALA A 105 -3.68 -11.59 2.40
CA ALA A 105 -4.05 -12.02 1.06
C ALA A 105 -5.57 -12.16 0.89
N THR A 106 -6.23 -12.81 1.84
CA THR A 106 -7.69 -12.97 1.82
C THR A 106 -8.41 -11.64 1.94
N SER A 107 -7.91 -10.74 2.79
CA SER A 107 -8.50 -9.41 2.99
C SER A 107 -8.38 -8.54 1.74
N LEU A 108 -7.20 -8.54 1.09
CA LEU A 108 -7.00 -7.83 -0.18
C LEU A 108 -7.82 -8.44 -1.31
N ALA A 109 -7.89 -9.77 -1.40
CA ALA A 109 -8.73 -10.45 -2.39
C ALA A 109 -10.22 -10.07 -2.25
N ASN A 110 -10.73 -9.94 -1.02
CA ASN A 110 -12.08 -9.46 -0.77
C ASN A 110 -12.29 -7.99 -1.21
N PHE A 111 -11.30 -7.11 -1.09
CA PHE A 111 -11.42 -5.76 -1.65
C PHE A 111 -11.43 -5.80 -3.18
N LEU A 112 -10.53 -6.58 -3.78
CA LEU A 112 -10.37 -6.67 -5.23
C LEU A 112 -11.54 -7.38 -5.92
N SER A 113 -12.27 -8.27 -5.23
CA SER A 113 -13.47 -8.90 -5.79
C SER A 113 -14.58 -7.90 -6.14
N HIS A 114 -14.55 -6.69 -5.56
CA HIS A 114 -15.48 -5.61 -5.84
C HIS A 114 -14.97 -4.61 -6.89
N SER A 115 -13.79 -4.87 -7.49
CA SER A 115 -13.19 -3.98 -8.50
C SER A 115 -13.63 -4.28 -9.94
N ARG A 116 -14.43 -5.33 -10.16
CA ARG A 116 -14.98 -5.75 -11.46
C ARG A 116 -16.40 -5.24 -11.67
#